data_AF-A0A3N6F1Q8-F1
#
_entry.id   AF-A0A3N6F1Q8-F1
#
_cell.length_a   1.000
_cell.length_b   1.000
_cell.length_c   1.000
_cell.angle_alpha   90.00
_cell.angle_beta   90.00
_cell.angle_gamma   90.00
#
_symmetry.space_group_name_H-M   'P 1'
#
loop_
_entity.id
_entity.type
_entity.pdbx_description
1 polymer ?
#
loop_
_entity_poly.entity_id
_entity_poly.type
_entity_poly.pdbx_seq_one_letter_code
_entity_poly.pdbx_strand_id
1 'polypeptide(L)'
;MSPAVRNSWMPPEPVSDYSAMERIIDLDQAAAKITERRHGWETVGLTVGSVTWRDETASWPQPLQTDRSLVIEPDSIGVRITNTVGIEAHITLYRGGWADLDTLTGDNVVCDAPQVASADAFGTLLDVHVARFLS
;
A
#
# COMPACT_ATOMS: atom_id res chain seq x y z
N MET A 1 -22.77 24.60 59.16
CA MET A 1 -23.42 24.18 57.90
C MET A 1 -22.73 24.89 56.74
N SER A 2 -21.94 24.15 55.97
CA SER A 2 -21.55 24.45 54.59
C SER A 2 -21.51 23.11 53.87
N PRO A 3 -22.27 22.93 52.77
CA PRO A 3 -22.20 21.70 52.00
C PRO A 3 -21.00 21.74 51.05
N ALA A 4 -20.29 20.62 50.96
CA ALA A 4 -19.36 20.36 49.88
C ALA A 4 -20.15 20.25 48.56
N VAL A 5 -19.89 21.14 47.61
CA VAL A 5 -20.33 20.95 46.22
C VAL A 5 -19.13 20.41 45.45
N ARG A 6 -19.29 19.19 44.96
CA ARG A 6 -18.34 18.44 44.15
C ARG A 6 -18.08 19.18 42.84
N ASN A 7 -16.82 19.55 42.56
CA ASN A 7 -16.40 19.84 41.20
C ASN A 7 -16.39 18.54 40.40
N SER A 8 -17.51 18.25 39.73
CA SER A 8 -17.58 17.21 38.71
C SER A 8 -16.90 17.74 37.44
N TRP A 9 -15.58 17.61 37.37
CA TRP A 9 -14.86 17.70 36.11
C TRP A 9 -14.26 16.32 35.84
N MET A 10 -15.11 15.40 35.37
CA MET A 10 -14.61 14.27 34.59
C MET A 10 -14.28 14.83 33.20
N PRO A 11 -13.05 14.66 32.68
CA PRO A 11 -12.87 14.78 31.24
C PRO A 11 -13.80 13.77 30.56
N PRO A 12 -14.37 14.08 29.37
CA PRO A 12 -15.04 13.05 28.59
C PRO A 12 -14.04 11.90 28.38
N GLU A 13 -14.55 10.66 28.51
CA GLU A 13 -13.86 9.43 28.07
C GLU A 13 -13.15 9.70 26.74
N PRO A 14 -11.93 9.17 26.52
CA PRO A 14 -11.25 9.37 25.26
C PRO A 14 -12.19 8.92 24.13
N VAL A 15 -12.57 9.87 23.27
CA VAL A 15 -13.24 9.58 22.01
C VAL A 15 -12.29 8.69 21.22
N SER A 16 -12.51 7.38 21.32
CA SER A 16 -11.90 6.37 20.48
C SER A 16 -12.54 6.46 19.10
N ASP A 17 -12.26 7.54 18.39
CA ASP A 17 -12.53 7.67 16.97
C ASP A 17 -11.27 8.20 16.27
N TYR A 18 -10.15 7.49 16.48
CA TYR A 18 -9.31 7.20 15.34
C TYR A 18 -10.14 6.25 14.50
N SER A 19 -10.91 6.79 13.56
CA SER A 19 -11.59 6.02 12.54
C SER A 19 -10.64 4.93 12.10
N ALA A 20 -10.97 3.67 12.40
CA ALA A 20 -10.24 2.55 11.83
C ALA A 20 -10.21 2.82 10.33
N MET A 21 -9.02 3.07 9.76
CA MET A 21 -8.91 3.44 8.35
C MET A 21 -9.75 2.45 7.57
N GLU A 22 -10.71 2.98 6.81
CA GLU A 22 -11.73 2.15 6.18
C GLU A 22 -11.02 1.09 5.32
N ARG A 23 -11.24 -0.18 5.64
CA ARG A 23 -10.58 -1.30 4.96
C ARG A 23 -11.32 -1.58 3.66
N ILE A 24 -11.09 -0.75 2.64
CA ILE A 24 -11.89 -0.79 1.42
C ILE A 24 -11.32 -1.73 0.35
N ILE A 25 -10.03 -2.08 0.43
CA ILE A 25 -9.36 -2.95 -0.55
C ILE A 25 -9.04 -4.32 0.04
N ASP A 26 -9.47 -5.37 -0.67
CA ASP A 26 -8.95 -6.73 -0.51
C ASP A 26 -7.54 -6.81 -1.12
N LEU A 27 -6.52 -6.86 -0.25
CA LEU A 27 -5.12 -6.90 -0.65
C LEU A 27 -4.69 -8.25 -1.23
N ASP A 28 -5.38 -9.34 -0.91
CA ASP A 28 -5.14 -10.65 -1.52
C ASP A 28 -5.59 -10.65 -2.99
N GLN A 29 -6.75 -10.07 -3.28
CA GLN A 29 -7.19 -9.85 -4.66
C GLN A 29 -6.26 -8.89 -5.42
N ALA A 30 -5.81 -7.81 -4.77
CA ALA A 30 -4.88 -6.89 -5.40
C ALA A 30 -3.50 -7.53 -5.70
N ALA A 31 -3.00 -8.39 -4.82
CA ALA A 31 -1.76 -9.14 -5.06
C ALA A 31 -1.90 -10.15 -6.22
N ALA A 32 -3.09 -10.74 -6.38
CA ALA A 32 -3.39 -11.56 -7.54
C ALA A 32 -3.28 -10.76 -8.85
N LYS A 33 -3.71 -9.48 -8.87
CA LYS A 33 -3.56 -8.61 -10.06
C LYS A 33 -2.12 -8.40 -10.49
N ILE A 34 -1.18 -8.31 -9.54
CA ILE A 34 0.25 -8.22 -9.83
C ILE A 34 0.74 -9.55 -10.42
N THR A 35 0.34 -10.66 -9.81
CA THR A 35 0.75 -12.01 -10.24
C THR A 35 0.26 -12.34 -11.64
N GLU A 36 -0.98 -12.00 -11.97
CA GLU A 36 -1.58 -12.17 -13.31
C GLU A 36 -0.76 -11.46 -14.41
N ARG A 37 -0.17 -10.30 -14.11
CA ARG A 37 0.55 -9.45 -15.07
C ARG A 37 2.03 -9.78 -15.19
N ARG A 38 2.61 -10.39 -14.17
CA ARG A 38 4.05 -10.69 -14.06
C ARG A 38 4.64 -11.24 -15.35
N HIS A 39 4.05 -12.31 -15.88
CA HIS A 39 4.58 -12.97 -17.07
C HIS A 39 4.57 -12.05 -18.31
N GLY A 40 3.51 -11.25 -18.48
CA GLY A 40 3.44 -10.27 -19.57
C GLY A 40 4.51 -9.19 -19.46
N TRP A 41 4.79 -8.71 -18.25
CA TRP A 41 5.86 -7.74 -18.01
C TRP A 41 7.25 -8.34 -18.25
N GLU A 42 7.49 -9.56 -17.79
CA GLU A 42 8.78 -10.24 -17.97
C GLU A 42 9.08 -10.53 -19.44
N THR A 43 8.06 -10.88 -20.25
CA THR A 43 8.24 -11.15 -21.69
C THR A 43 8.60 -9.89 -22.51
N VAL A 44 8.26 -8.70 -22.03
CA VAL A 44 8.68 -7.42 -22.64
C VAL A 44 9.97 -6.85 -22.03
N GLY A 45 10.68 -7.66 -21.22
CA GLY A 45 12.01 -7.33 -20.71
C GLY A 45 12.03 -6.61 -19.37
N LEU A 46 10.91 -6.56 -18.64
CA LEU A 46 10.88 -6.03 -17.28
C LEU A 46 11.35 -7.08 -16.27
N THR A 47 12.10 -6.65 -15.27
CA THR A 47 12.38 -7.46 -14.08
C THR A 47 11.37 -7.10 -13.00
N VAL A 48 10.59 -8.09 -12.55
CA VAL A 48 9.52 -7.88 -11.57
C VAL A 48 9.94 -8.53 -10.24
N GLY A 49 10.12 -7.74 -9.19
CA GLY A 49 10.39 -8.22 -7.84
C GLY A 49 9.25 -9.05 -7.25
N SER A 50 9.49 -9.73 -6.13
CA SER A 50 8.41 -10.43 -5.41
C SER A 50 7.37 -9.44 -4.88
N VAL A 51 6.11 -9.88 -4.75
CA VAL A 51 5.11 -9.11 -4.02
C VAL A 51 5.56 -9.04 -2.56
N THR A 52 5.58 -7.84 -2.02
CA THR A 52 5.89 -7.55 -0.62
C THR A 52 4.61 -7.20 0.12
N TRP A 53 4.58 -7.49 1.41
CA TRP A 53 3.46 -7.28 2.30
C TRP A 53 3.94 -6.56 3.56
N ARG A 54 3.13 -5.63 4.06
CA ARG A 54 3.33 -5.00 5.37
C ARG A 54 2.19 -5.39 6.30
N ASP A 55 2.52 -5.75 7.53
CA ASP A 55 1.56 -6.10 8.57
C ASP A 55 1.30 -4.89 9.48
N GLU A 56 0.03 -4.49 9.60
CA GLU A 56 -0.42 -3.38 10.46
C GLU A 56 -0.03 -3.60 11.93
N THR A 57 -0.04 -4.86 12.38
CA THR A 57 0.18 -5.23 13.78
C THR A 57 1.66 -5.43 14.14
N ALA A 58 2.54 -5.48 13.15
CA ALA A 58 3.97 -5.63 13.39
C ALA A 58 4.57 -4.38 14.05
N SER A 59 5.57 -4.60 14.92
CA SER A 59 6.29 -3.51 15.57
C SER A 59 7.09 -2.68 14.56
N TRP A 60 7.21 -1.39 14.83
CA TRP A 60 8.02 -0.49 14.01
C TRP A 60 9.53 -0.74 14.22
N PRO A 61 10.36 -0.67 13.15
CA PRO A 61 9.98 -0.56 11.75
C PRO A 61 9.29 -1.83 11.26
N GLN A 62 8.15 -1.66 10.58
CA GLN A 62 7.37 -2.79 10.08
C GLN A 62 8.16 -3.52 8.99
N PRO A 63 8.46 -4.83 9.16
CA PRO A 63 9.19 -5.59 8.16
C PRO A 63 8.32 -5.82 6.91
N LEU A 64 8.96 -5.83 5.74
CA LEU A 64 8.32 -6.26 4.49
C LEU A 64 8.48 -7.78 4.35
N GLN A 65 7.36 -8.49 4.26
CA GLN A 65 7.32 -9.94 4.06
C GLN A 65 7.06 -10.26 2.59
N THR A 66 7.70 -11.30 2.06
CA THR A 66 7.35 -11.87 0.74
C THR A 66 6.45 -13.10 0.87
N ASP A 67 6.39 -13.70 2.06
CA ASP A 67 5.50 -14.81 2.38
C ASP A 67 4.22 -14.26 3.03
N ARG A 68 3.09 -14.36 2.31
CA ARG A 68 1.77 -13.91 2.78
C ARG A 68 1.33 -14.58 4.07
N SER A 69 1.78 -15.81 4.35
CA SER A 69 1.40 -16.55 5.56
C SER A 69 1.99 -15.99 6.84
N LEU A 70 3.03 -15.14 6.73
CA LEU A 70 3.66 -14.45 7.86
C LEU A 70 2.96 -13.14 8.23
N VAL A 71 1.90 -12.76 7.52
CA VAL A 71 1.17 -11.50 7.71
C VAL A 71 -0.22 -11.79 8.30
N ILE A 72 -0.48 -11.21 9.46
CA ILE A 72 -1.72 -11.36 10.21
C ILE A 72 -2.74 -10.35 9.69
N GLU A 73 -2.41 -9.06 9.73
CA GLU A 73 -3.28 -7.97 9.29
C GLU A 73 -2.60 -7.19 8.14
N PRO A 74 -2.85 -7.55 6.87
CA PRO A 74 -2.28 -6.82 5.74
C PRO A 74 -2.65 -5.33 5.79
N ASP A 75 -1.64 -4.48 5.76
CA ASP A 75 -1.75 -3.03 5.69
C ASP A 75 -1.51 -2.52 4.27
N SER A 76 -0.50 -3.08 3.61
CA SER A 76 -0.18 -2.78 2.22
C SER A 76 0.44 -3.96 1.50
N ILE A 77 0.34 -3.95 0.17
CA ILE A 77 1.19 -4.75 -0.71
C ILE A 77 2.06 -3.84 -1.58
N GLY A 78 3.19 -4.34 -2.04
CA GLY A 78 4.03 -3.61 -2.98
C GLY A 78 4.77 -4.48 -3.97
N VAL A 79 5.15 -3.90 -5.10
CA VAL A 79 5.99 -4.54 -6.11
C VAL A 79 7.00 -3.54 -6.66
N ARG A 80 8.23 -4.03 -6.86
CA ARG A 80 9.29 -3.30 -7.55
C ARG A 80 9.41 -3.83 -8.98
N ILE A 81 9.47 -2.94 -9.95
CA ILE A 81 9.62 -3.28 -11.37
C ILE A 81 10.80 -2.47 -11.92
N THR A 82 11.69 -3.12 -12.68
CA THR A 82 12.88 -2.47 -13.26
C THR A 82 12.91 -2.76 -14.76
N ASN A 83 13.21 -1.76 -15.59
CA ASN A 83 13.42 -1.97 -17.02
C ASN A 83 14.90 -2.19 -17.37
N THR A 84 15.18 -2.52 -18.63
CA THR A 84 16.55 -2.84 -19.10
C THR A 84 17.52 -1.66 -19.08
N VAL A 85 17.02 -0.43 -18.98
CA VAL A 85 17.83 0.79 -18.94
C VAL A 85 17.99 1.36 -17.52
N GLY A 86 17.51 0.63 -16.51
CA GLY A 86 17.72 0.96 -15.09
C GLY A 86 16.74 1.95 -14.48
N ILE A 87 15.61 2.23 -15.14
CA ILE A 87 14.48 2.90 -14.49
C ILE A 87 13.84 1.90 -13.53
N GLU A 88 13.38 2.37 -12.37
CA GLU A 88 12.69 1.56 -11.36
C GLU A 88 11.33 2.15 -11.02
N ALA A 89 10.32 1.31 -10.87
CA ALA A 89 9.00 1.68 -10.39
C ALA A 89 8.70 0.90 -9.09
N HIS A 90 8.36 1.62 -8.04
CA HIS A 90 7.91 1.08 -6.76
C HIS A 90 6.43 1.41 -6.62
N ILE A 91 5.61 0.36 -6.62
CA ILE A 91 4.16 0.49 -6.57
C ILE A 91 3.71 -0.12 -5.25
N THR A 92 3.13 0.68 -4.37
CA THR A 92 2.60 0.21 -3.08
C THR A 92 1.12 0.52 -3.00
N LEU A 93 0.27 -0.46 -2.74
CA LEU A 93 -1.16 -0.27 -2.50
C LEU A 93 -1.46 -0.47 -1.02
N TYR A 94 -2.10 0.52 -0.42
CA TYR A 94 -2.56 0.48 0.96
C TYR A 94 -4.02 0.06 1.00
N ARG A 95 -4.38 -0.75 2.00
CA ARG A 95 -5.74 -1.28 2.12
C ARG A 95 -6.83 -0.22 2.25
N GLY A 96 -6.45 0.99 2.66
CA GLY A 96 -7.36 2.12 2.81
C GLY A 96 -7.67 2.88 1.53
N GLY A 97 -7.23 2.37 0.37
CA GLY A 97 -7.71 2.86 -0.92
C GLY A 97 -6.84 3.91 -1.59
N TRP A 98 -5.55 3.91 -1.33
CA TRP A 98 -4.59 4.72 -2.08
C TRP A 98 -3.36 3.89 -2.42
N ALA A 99 -2.66 4.31 -3.47
CA ALA A 99 -1.39 3.74 -3.83
C ALA A 99 -0.30 4.81 -3.85
N ASP A 100 0.92 4.44 -3.51
CA ASP A 100 2.12 5.22 -3.81
C ASP A 100 2.76 4.64 -5.07
N LEU A 101 3.01 5.50 -6.05
CA LEU A 101 3.68 5.17 -7.31
C LEU A 101 4.95 6.00 -7.42
N ASP A 102 6.09 5.39 -7.15
CA ASP A 102 7.40 6.06 -7.22
C ASP A 102 8.19 5.54 -8.42
N THR A 103 8.53 6.43 -9.36
CA THR A 103 9.42 6.11 -10.48
C THR A 103 10.77 6.78 -10.30
N LEU A 104 11.83 5.99 -10.34
CA LEU A 104 13.21 6.42 -10.20
C LEU A 104 13.94 6.34 -11.55
N THR A 105 14.47 7.48 -12.03
CA THR A 105 15.24 7.59 -13.27
C THR A 105 16.54 8.34 -12.99
N GLY A 106 17.65 7.62 -12.83
CA GLY A 106 18.90 8.21 -12.37
C GLY A 106 18.71 8.87 -11.00
N ASP A 107 18.97 10.17 -10.90
CA ASP A 107 18.78 10.95 -9.67
C ASP A 107 17.38 11.57 -9.53
N ASN A 108 16.48 11.33 -10.49
CA ASN A 108 15.14 11.91 -10.49
C ASN A 108 14.11 10.93 -9.92
N VAL A 109 13.23 11.43 -9.03
CA VAL A 109 12.10 10.70 -8.47
C VAL A 109 10.81 11.39 -8.92
N VAL A 110 9.85 10.61 -9.44
CA VAL A 110 8.48 11.06 -9.68
C VAL A 110 7.56 10.27 -8.77
N CYS A 111 6.78 10.95 -7.93
CA CYS A 111 5.85 10.34 -6.98
C CYS A 111 4.40 10.72 -7.34
N ASP A 112 3.53 9.73 -7.46
CA ASP A 112 2.08 9.92 -7.57
C ASP A 112 1.37 9.14 -6.46
N ALA A 113 0.30 9.71 -5.89
CA ALA A 113 -0.48 9.08 -4.82
C ALA A 113 -1.98 8.93 -5.18
N PRO A 114 -2.34 8.15 -6.21
CA PRO A 114 -3.73 8.05 -6.65
C PRO A 114 -4.61 7.31 -5.65
N GLN A 115 -5.89 7.71 -5.62
CA GLN A 115 -6.94 6.95 -4.96
C GLN A 115 -7.29 5.71 -5.78
N VAL A 116 -7.56 4.61 -5.10
CA VAL A 116 -7.86 3.30 -5.67
C VAL A 116 -9.09 2.74 -4.96
N ALA A 117 -10.16 2.54 -5.70
CA ALA A 117 -11.45 2.14 -5.13
C ALA A 117 -11.65 0.61 -5.04
N SER A 118 -10.83 -0.18 -5.75
CA SER A 118 -10.96 -1.64 -5.78
C SER A 118 -9.68 -2.31 -6.28
N ALA A 119 -9.57 -3.63 -6.12
CA ALA A 119 -8.49 -4.42 -6.70
C ALA A 119 -8.48 -4.36 -8.25
N ASP A 120 -9.64 -4.28 -8.90
CA ASP A 120 -9.71 -4.12 -10.36
C ASP A 120 -9.25 -2.73 -10.82
N ALA A 121 -9.59 -1.68 -10.06
CA ALA A 121 -9.07 -0.33 -10.30
C ALA A 121 -7.55 -0.30 -10.13
N PHE A 122 -7.02 -1.03 -9.14
CA PHE A 122 -5.58 -1.22 -8.99
C PHE A 122 -4.96 -1.93 -10.20
N GLY A 123 -5.57 -3.01 -10.70
CA GLY A 123 -5.14 -3.68 -11.92
C GLY A 123 -5.04 -2.73 -13.12
N THR A 124 -6.02 -1.84 -13.28
CA THR A 124 -6.02 -0.83 -14.34
C THR A 124 -4.92 0.21 -14.13
N LEU A 125 -4.70 0.63 -12.87
CA LEU A 125 -3.62 1.55 -12.51
C LEU A 125 -2.24 0.97 -12.85
N LEU A 126 -2.02 -0.33 -12.55
CA LEU A 126 -0.80 -1.05 -12.91
C LEU A 126 -0.56 -1.00 -14.42
N ASP A 127 -1.59 -1.29 -15.21
CA ASP A 127 -1.47 -1.30 -16.68
C ASP A 127 -1.08 0.08 -17.23
N VAL A 128 -1.73 1.14 -16.75
CA VAL A 128 -1.42 2.52 -17.16
C VAL A 128 -0.02 2.94 -16.72
N HIS A 129 0.36 2.67 -15.47
CA HIS A 129 1.64 3.11 -14.93
C HIS A 129 2.82 2.36 -15.58
N VAL A 130 2.72 1.04 -15.72
CA VAL A 130 3.77 0.24 -16.38
C VAL A 130 3.88 0.56 -17.87
N ALA A 131 2.78 0.90 -18.56
CA ALA A 131 2.86 1.34 -19.95
C ALA A 131 3.69 2.61 -20.14
N ARG A 132 3.60 3.58 -19.21
CA ARG A 132 4.42 4.81 -19.22
C ARG A 132 5.91 4.54 -18.95
N PHE A 133 6.20 3.43 -18.29
CA PHE A 133 7.55 3.00 -17.94
C PHE A 133 8.26 2.27 -19.09
N LEU A 134 7.49 1.81 -20.08
CA LEU A 134 7.99 1.12 -21.27
C LEU A 134 8.20 2.05 -22.48
N SER A 135 7.66 3.27 -22.45
CA SER A 135 7.76 4.28 -23.51
C SER A 135 8.98 5.18 -23.37
#